data_AF-A0A1S3JG41-F1
#
_entry.id   AF-A0A1S3JG41-F1
#
_cell.length_a   1.000
_cell.length_b   1.000
_cell.length_c   1.000
_cell.angle_alpha   90.00
_cell.angle_beta   90.00
_cell.angle_gamma   90.00
#
_symmetry.space_group_name_H-M   'P 1'
#
loop_
_entity.id
_entity.type
_entity.pdbx_description
1 polymer ?
#
loop_
_entity_poly.entity_id
_entity_poly.type
_entity_poly.pdbx_seq_one_letter_code
_entity_poly.pdbx_strand_id
1 'polypeptide(L)'
;MMTAIFSEPKNMEKGKAGGFLDDVEEANLWRPPIIREKMSDRLEVHLEHDIDEQYQYEPGEILRGCVSVYFPEPTFIKHITVQIKGEATVGWEDKSHEKFRAHETYINVIKKLIASSPNNRRQLEKGTHDFPFQYELPSNIPSSFIGKQGSVTYVVKATLQEDRGMSISPIIISEPFLVLRHMDISNEIGLLQPFHCEVSRRQFGIFCITGKVHVSLSINRRVHLPGEDIFLTVEVSNNSPRIVKALQASILMVSRFSAKHQALSHSQLVNKKRDEWEMSIGEGRRWRNVRLTIPPYVPESRLDGCDIIDISYSLDFTVEVDNAKPIRLSIPLLIGTDGIDKELQNLHPSHLQEVQDEKIQRPLMYRPTDKRENGHVRSRPPRDEEVDLPPPPRRRGSQESINSLKDIAMNDFEYDEKKFHAPLQEGETKVNPVYKHSAHERRPSWGTWVSTKTEFTKL
;
A
#
# COMPACT_ATOMS: atom_id res chain seq x y z
N MET A 1 7.34 5.08 26.73
CA MET A 1 7.71 4.91 28.15
C MET A 1 6.45 5.00 29.00
N MET A 2 5.90 3.87 29.39
CA MET A 2 4.95 3.77 30.50
C MET A 2 5.10 2.38 31.10
N THR A 3 5.67 2.37 32.30
CA THR A 3 6.12 1.23 33.08
C THR A 3 4.96 0.75 33.94
N ALA A 4 4.57 -0.52 33.82
CA ALA A 4 3.66 -1.18 34.75
C ALA A 4 4.48 -1.95 35.79
N ILE A 5 4.09 -1.75 37.05
CA ILE A 5 4.80 -2.08 38.28
C ILE A 5 4.54 -3.53 38.70
N PHE A 6 5.61 -4.24 39.06
CA PHE A 6 5.63 -5.54 39.73
C PHE A 6 5.03 -5.45 41.15
N SER A 7 4.29 -6.49 41.56
CA SER A 7 4.01 -6.78 42.96
C SER A 7 4.38 -8.23 43.29
N GLU A 8 5.32 -8.41 44.21
CA GLU A 8 5.80 -9.68 44.76
C GLU A 8 4.87 -10.28 45.85
N PRO A 9 5.02 -11.58 46.19
CA PRO A 9 4.05 -12.36 46.95
C PRO A 9 4.37 -12.48 48.46
N LYS A 10 3.35 -12.85 49.25
CA LYS A 10 3.51 -13.22 50.68
C LYS A 10 3.50 -14.75 50.86
N ASN A 11 4.55 -15.23 51.51
CA ASN A 11 4.75 -16.59 52.04
C ASN A 11 3.73 -16.96 53.14
N MET A 12 3.34 -18.23 53.19
CA MET A 12 3.12 -18.95 54.46
C MET A 12 3.44 -20.45 54.29
N GLU A 13 4.41 -20.89 55.10
CA GLU A 13 4.84 -22.26 55.43
C GLU A 13 3.65 -23.15 55.93
N LYS A 14 3.65 -24.49 56.05
CA LYS A 14 4.65 -25.55 56.32
C LYS A 14 3.92 -26.91 56.25
N GLY A 15 4.59 -28.02 55.93
CA GLY A 15 4.07 -29.38 56.26
C GLY A 15 4.74 -30.57 55.55
N LYS A 16 5.54 -31.33 56.29
CA LYS A 16 6.25 -32.61 55.97
C LYS A 16 5.25 -33.73 55.55
N ALA A 17 5.58 -34.87 54.92
CA ALA A 17 6.69 -35.82 55.05
C ALA A 17 6.60 -36.94 53.99
N GLY A 18 7.69 -37.70 53.79
CA GLY A 18 7.66 -39.15 53.47
C GLY A 18 7.84 -39.55 52.00
N GLY A 19 8.93 -40.28 51.70
CA GLY A 19 9.24 -40.79 50.35
C GLY A 19 8.78 -42.22 50.08
N PHE A 20 8.80 -42.61 48.79
CA PHE A 20 8.93 -43.99 48.30
C PHE A 20 9.24 -43.96 46.78
N LEU A 21 10.25 -44.75 46.36
CA LEU A 21 10.54 -45.21 44.97
C LEU A 21 9.66 -46.46 44.73
N ASP A 22 9.03 -46.80 43.60
CA ASP A 22 9.48 -46.93 42.20
C ASP A 22 8.27 -46.89 41.22
N ASP A 23 8.56 -46.53 39.96
CA ASP A 23 7.97 -46.91 38.65
C ASP A 23 6.44 -46.86 38.35
N VAL A 24 6.06 -46.07 37.33
CA VAL A 24 5.47 -46.49 36.02
C VAL A 24 4.82 -45.29 35.27
N GLU A 25 5.32 -45.08 34.03
CA GLU A 25 4.72 -44.52 32.78
C GLU A 25 4.21 -43.07 32.61
N GLU A 26 4.95 -42.37 31.73
CA GLU A 26 4.55 -41.63 30.52
C GLU A 26 3.40 -40.59 30.52
N ALA A 27 3.80 -39.33 30.30
CA ALA A 27 3.02 -38.37 29.50
C ALA A 27 3.95 -37.44 28.70
N ASN A 28 4.23 -37.89 27.47
CA ASN A 28 4.67 -37.18 26.27
C ASN A 28 4.87 -35.65 26.33
N LEU A 29 6.15 -35.24 26.31
CA LEU A 29 6.58 -33.99 25.68
C LEU A 29 6.44 -34.13 24.14
N TRP A 30 5.47 -33.44 23.55
CA TRP A 30 5.55 -33.11 22.12
C TRP A 30 6.21 -31.74 21.97
N ARG A 31 7.55 -31.74 21.84
CA ARG A 31 8.25 -30.62 21.20
C ARG A 31 8.31 -30.95 19.71
N PRO A 32 7.78 -30.10 18.80
CA PRO A 32 8.00 -30.31 17.38
C PRO A 32 9.51 -30.26 17.10
N PRO A 33 10.04 -31.14 16.23
CA PRO A 33 11.46 -31.14 15.94
C PRO A 33 11.83 -29.85 15.20
N ILE A 34 12.85 -29.17 15.72
CA ILE A 34 13.53 -28.05 15.08
C ILE A 34 14.24 -28.60 13.83
N ILE A 35 13.55 -28.61 12.69
CA ILE A 35 14.11 -29.01 11.38
C ILE A 35 14.34 -27.79 10.47
N ARG A 36 13.82 -26.61 10.84
CA ARG A 36 13.93 -25.40 10.00
C ARG A 36 15.34 -24.79 9.93
N GLU A 37 16.24 -25.06 10.87
CA GLU A 37 17.53 -24.36 10.98
C GLU A 37 18.69 -24.93 10.14
N LYS A 38 18.50 -25.98 9.33
CA LYS A 38 19.62 -26.62 8.60
C LYS A 38 19.46 -26.78 7.08
N MET A 39 18.31 -26.39 6.52
CA MET A 39 18.03 -26.56 5.09
C MET A 39 18.25 -25.30 4.26
N SER A 40 18.21 -24.10 4.85
CA SER A 40 18.44 -22.82 4.17
C SER A 40 19.85 -22.69 3.60
N ASP A 41 20.86 -23.25 4.29
CA ASP A 41 22.27 -23.06 3.92
C ASP A 41 22.70 -23.84 2.65
N ARG A 42 21.78 -24.61 2.03
CA ARG A 42 22.09 -25.44 0.85
C ARG A 42 21.58 -24.88 -0.46
N LEU A 43 20.58 -24.01 -0.44
CA LEU A 43 19.95 -23.46 -1.64
C LEU A 43 19.54 -22.01 -1.35
N GLU A 44 20.16 -21.08 -2.06
CA GLU A 44 19.93 -19.65 -1.92
C GLU A 44 19.61 -19.04 -3.27
N VAL A 45 18.81 -17.97 -3.26
CA VAL A 45 18.55 -17.12 -4.42
C VAL A 45 19.05 -15.74 -4.05
N HIS A 46 19.94 -15.18 -4.86
CA HIS A 46 20.40 -13.80 -4.73
C HIS A 46 19.96 -13.03 -5.95
N LEU A 47 19.28 -11.90 -5.76
CA LEU A 47 18.98 -10.97 -6.85
C LEU A 47 20.10 -9.93 -6.93
N GLU A 48 20.48 -9.52 -8.13
CA GLU A 48 21.61 -8.57 -8.32
C GLU A 48 21.35 -7.21 -7.64
N HIS A 49 20.08 -6.87 -7.40
CA HIS A 49 19.66 -5.63 -6.77
C HIS A 49 19.49 -5.72 -5.24
N ASP A 50 19.84 -6.85 -4.61
CA ASP A 50 19.76 -7.03 -3.14
C ASP A 50 20.78 -6.20 -2.35
N ILE A 51 21.64 -5.42 -3.04
CA ILE A 51 22.69 -4.60 -2.41
C ILE A 51 22.11 -3.32 -1.79
N ASP A 52 20.93 -2.87 -2.24
CA ASP A 52 20.17 -1.76 -1.65
C ASP A 52 18.82 -2.29 -1.15
N GLU A 53 18.60 -2.36 0.17
CA GLU A 53 17.35 -2.85 0.81
C GLU A 53 16.05 -2.11 0.40
N GLN A 54 16.16 -1.12 -0.51
CA GLN A 54 15.07 -0.29 -1.02
C GLN A 54 14.76 -0.50 -2.50
N TYR A 55 15.47 -1.40 -3.20
CA TYR A 55 15.29 -1.54 -4.64
C TYR A 55 13.92 -2.13 -5.00
N GLN A 56 13.25 -1.50 -5.97
CA GLN A 56 11.96 -1.90 -6.52
C GLN A 56 12.13 -2.01 -8.03
N TYR A 57 11.59 -3.06 -8.63
CA TYR A 57 11.63 -3.24 -10.07
C TYR A 57 10.50 -2.46 -10.73
N GLU A 58 10.76 -1.91 -11.92
CA GLU A 58 9.70 -1.36 -12.76
C GLU A 58 9.21 -2.38 -13.81
N PRO A 59 7.96 -2.28 -14.29
CA PRO A 59 7.50 -3.06 -15.43
C PRO A 59 8.40 -2.85 -16.65
N GLY A 60 8.88 -3.94 -17.27
CA GLY A 60 9.83 -3.91 -18.38
C GLY A 60 11.30 -4.07 -17.98
N GLU A 61 11.63 -3.99 -16.70
CA GLU A 61 13.01 -4.18 -16.25
C GLU A 61 13.50 -5.64 -16.35
N ILE A 62 14.81 -5.81 -16.40
CA ILE A 62 15.45 -7.13 -16.40
C ILE A 62 15.72 -7.55 -14.96
N LEU A 63 14.95 -8.52 -14.47
CA LEU A 63 15.22 -9.23 -13.22
C LEU A 63 16.43 -10.14 -13.41
N ARG A 64 17.52 -9.88 -12.69
CA ARG A 64 18.75 -10.67 -12.71
C ARG A 64 19.03 -11.26 -11.34
N GLY A 65 19.57 -12.48 -11.32
CA GLY A 65 19.95 -13.13 -10.09
C GLY A 65 20.74 -14.40 -10.30
N CYS A 66 21.09 -15.05 -9.21
CA CYS A 66 21.83 -16.29 -9.17
C CYS A 66 21.17 -17.26 -8.18
N VAL A 67 21.07 -18.53 -8.57
CA VAL A 67 20.76 -19.62 -7.65
C VAL A 67 22.08 -20.25 -7.20
N SER A 68 22.36 -20.17 -5.90
CA SER A 68 23.56 -20.74 -5.29
C SER A 68 23.19 -22.02 -4.57
N VAL A 69 23.91 -23.11 -4.85
CA VAL A 69 23.64 -24.42 -4.26
C VAL A 69 24.90 -25.02 -3.66
N TYR A 70 24.85 -25.40 -2.38
CA TYR A 70 25.95 -26.07 -1.71
C TYR A 70 25.71 -27.59 -1.58
N PHE A 71 26.66 -28.36 -2.10
CA PHE A 71 26.72 -29.81 -1.96
C PHE A 71 27.86 -30.23 -1.04
N PRO A 72 27.58 -30.92 0.09
CA PRO A 72 28.63 -31.40 0.99
C PRO A 72 29.42 -32.60 0.41
N GLU A 73 28.87 -33.26 -0.61
CA GLU A 73 29.44 -34.42 -1.31
C GLU A 73 28.95 -34.46 -2.77
N PRO A 74 29.66 -35.16 -3.68
CA PRO A 74 29.23 -35.28 -5.07
C PRO A 74 27.82 -35.87 -5.19
N THR A 75 26.90 -35.14 -5.82
CA THR A 75 25.46 -35.45 -5.78
C THR A 75 24.87 -35.49 -7.18
N PHE A 76 24.12 -36.55 -7.50
CA PHE A 76 23.34 -36.62 -8.74
C PHE A 76 22.10 -35.75 -8.63
N ILE A 77 21.84 -34.96 -9.66
CA ILE A 77 20.75 -33.97 -9.68
C ILE A 77 19.75 -34.37 -10.75
N LYS A 78 18.46 -34.34 -10.43
CA LYS A 78 17.39 -34.55 -11.41
C LYS A 78 17.12 -33.26 -12.17
N HIS A 79 16.87 -32.17 -11.45
CA HIS A 79 16.77 -30.84 -12.04
C HIS A 79 17.02 -29.73 -11.00
N ILE A 80 17.45 -28.58 -11.51
CA ILE A 80 17.42 -27.29 -10.81
C ILE A 80 16.59 -26.36 -11.67
N THR A 81 15.55 -25.77 -11.09
CA THR A 81 14.66 -24.84 -11.80
C THR A 81 14.51 -23.54 -11.03
N VAL A 82 14.35 -22.45 -11.79
CA VAL A 82 13.87 -21.17 -11.28
C VAL A 82 12.50 -20.92 -11.87
N GLN A 83 11.52 -20.65 -11.02
CA GLN A 83 10.20 -20.20 -11.40
C GLN A 83 10.03 -18.74 -10.99
N ILE A 84 9.74 -17.86 -11.93
CA ILE A 84 9.37 -16.48 -11.65
C ILE A 84 7.85 -16.42 -11.68
N LYS A 85 7.27 -15.97 -10.58
CA LYS A 85 5.83 -15.95 -10.38
C LYS A 85 5.39 -14.56 -9.94
N GLY A 86 4.33 -14.06 -10.54
CA GLY A 86 3.70 -12.78 -10.21
C GLY A 86 2.19 -12.95 -10.30
N GLU A 87 1.48 -12.69 -9.22
CA GLU A 87 0.05 -12.96 -9.14
C GLU A 87 -0.71 -12.02 -8.21
N ALA A 88 -2.00 -11.89 -8.45
CA ALA A 88 -2.94 -11.30 -7.50
C ALA A 88 -3.87 -12.36 -6.93
N THR A 89 -4.21 -12.20 -5.66
CA THR A 89 -5.19 -13.03 -4.97
C THR A 89 -6.12 -12.14 -4.17
N VAL A 90 -7.42 -12.44 -4.20
CA VAL A 90 -8.41 -11.84 -3.31
C VAL A 90 -9.27 -12.91 -2.68
N GLY A 91 -9.68 -12.70 -1.43
CA GLY A 91 -10.46 -13.65 -0.68
C GLY A 91 -11.18 -13.01 0.49
N TRP A 92 -12.49 -13.19 0.59
CA TRP A 92 -13.27 -12.85 1.78
C TRP A 92 -14.48 -13.78 1.95
N GLU A 93 -15.09 -13.73 3.13
CA GLU A 93 -16.31 -14.46 3.46
C GLU A 93 -17.37 -13.46 3.91
N ASP A 94 -18.60 -13.59 3.40
CA ASP A 94 -19.70 -12.73 3.80
C ASP A 94 -20.40 -13.23 5.09
N LYS A 95 -21.42 -12.50 5.53
CA LYS A 95 -22.22 -12.86 6.72
C LYS A 95 -23.01 -14.16 6.54
N SER A 96 -23.17 -14.63 5.31
CA SER A 96 -23.87 -15.86 4.94
C SER A 96 -22.92 -17.06 4.86
N HIS A 97 -21.64 -16.87 5.23
CA HIS A 97 -20.56 -17.84 5.06
C HIS A 97 -20.26 -18.20 3.59
N GLU A 98 -20.68 -17.34 2.65
CA GLU A 98 -20.33 -17.48 1.25
C GLU A 98 -18.91 -16.96 1.02
N LYS A 99 -18.07 -17.79 0.40
CA LYS A 99 -16.67 -17.48 0.09
C LYS A 99 -16.54 -16.86 -1.29
N PHE A 100 -15.95 -15.67 -1.33
CA PHE A 100 -15.61 -14.92 -2.52
C PHE A 100 -14.10 -14.98 -2.70
N ARG A 101 -13.66 -15.49 -3.86
CA ARG A 101 -12.24 -15.58 -4.20
C ARG A 101 -12.06 -15.26 -5.68
N ALA A 102 -10.98 -14.57 -6.01
CA ALA A 102 -10.51 -14.41 -7.38
C ALA A 102 -8.97 -14.41 -7.39
N HIS A 103 -8.43 -14.71 -8.56
CA HIS A 103 -7.01 -14.90 -8.75
C HIS A 103 -6.63 -14.49 -10.16
N GLU A 104 -5.53 -13.76 -10.29
CA GLU A 104 -4.93 -13.36 -11.56
C GLU A 104 -3.46 -13.75 -11.58
N THR A 105 -2.98 -14.31 -12.68
CA THR A 105 -1.56 -14.61 -12.89
C THR A 105 -1.00 -13.65 -13.92
N TYR A 106 0.03 -12.90 -13.56
CA TYR A 106 0.74 -11.97 -14.46
C TYR A 106 2.01 -12.59 -15.02
N ILE A 107 2.71 -13.37 -14.19
CA ILE A 107 3.96 -14.06 -14.57
C ILE A 107 3.90 -15.48 -14.00
N ASN A 108 4.20 -16.46 -14.85
CA ASN A 108 4.43 -17.84 -14.41
C ASN A 108 5.38 -18.52 -15.41
N VAL A 109 6.68 -18.28 -15.25
CA VAL A 109 7.71 -18.76 -16.15
C VAL A 109 8.66 -19.66 -15.38
N ILE A 110 8.93 -20.86 -15.91
CA ILE A 110 9.86 -21.82 -15.31
C ILE A 110 11.05 -21.99 -16.25
N LYS A 111 12.25 -21.64 -15.76
CA LYS A 111 13.53 -21.87 -16.42
C LYS A 111 14.24 -23.07 -15.79
N LYS A 112 14.59 -24.07 -16.60
CA LYS A 112 15.44 -25.18 -16.17
C LYS A 112 16.90 -24.73 -16.26
N LEU A 113 17.58 -24.65 -15.12
CA LEU A 113 19.01 -24.33 -15.02
C LEU A 113 19.87 -25.59 -15.23
N ILE A 114 19.42 -26.70 -14.64
CA ILE A 114 19.95 -28.04 -14.89
C ILE A 114 18.79 -28.98 -15.17
N ALA A 115 18.96 -29.86 -16.16
CA ALA A 115 18.09 -31.00 -16.39
C ALA A 115 18.93 -32.26 -16.64
N SER A 116 18.68 -33.31 -15.86
CA SER A 116 19.19 -34.66 -16.14
C SER A 116 18.19 -35.44 -16.99
N SER A 117 18.73 -36.31 -17.84
CA SER A 117 17.95 -37.29 -18.59
C SER A 117 18.42 -38.70 -18.25
N PRO A 118 17.62 -39.76 -18.49
CA PRO A 118 18.03 -41.14 -18.23
C PRO A 118 19.37 -41.51 -18.89
N ASN A 119 19.68 -40.91 -20.04
CA ASN A 119 20.90 -41.16 -20.81
C ASN A 119 22.04 -40.18 -20.47
N ASN A 120 21.78 -39.15 -19.65
CA ASN A 120 22.77 -38.13 -19.28
C ASN A 120 22.47 -37.63 -17.87
N ARG A 121 22.88 -38.43 -16.87
CA ARG A 121 22.77 -38.06 -15.45
C ARG A 121 23.81 -36.99 -15.13
N ARG A 122 23.35 -35.88 -14.56
CA ARG A 122 24.23 -34.79 -14.09
C ARG A 122 24.62 -35.05 -12.65
N GLN A 123 25.92 -35.17 -12.40
CA GLN A 123 26.50 -35.13 -11.07
C GLN A 123 27.17 -33.78 -10.88
N LEU A 124 26.93 -33.14 -9.74
CA LEU A 124 27.65 -31.96 -9.31
C LEU A 124 28.63 -32.35 -8.20
N GLU A 125 29.84 -31.85 -8.29
CA GLU A 125 30.89 -32.11 -7.30
C GLU A 125 30.59 -31.44 -5.95
N LYS A 126 31.32 -31.88 -4.91
CA LYS A 126 31.30 -31.19 -3.62
C LYS A 126 31.69 -29.72 -3.79
N GLY A 127 30.92 -28.82 -3.17
CA GLY A 127 31.17 -27.37 -3.19
C GLY A 127 29.93 -26.56 -3.52
N THR A 128 30.14 -25.26 -3.72
CA THR A 128 29.11 -24.30 -4.13
C THR A 128 29.04 -24.21 -5.65
N HIS A 129 27.83 -24.21 -6.20
CA HIS A 129 27.57 -24.08 -7.63
C HIS A 129 26.55 -22.96 -7.85
N ASP A 130 26.91 -22.05 -8.76
CA ASP A 130 26.17 -20.83 -9.02
C ASP A 130 25.52 -20.89 -10.41
N PHE A 131 24.23 -20.62 -10.47
CA PHE A 131 23.42 -20.68 -11.68
C PHE A 131 22.75 -19.33 -11.96
N PRO A 132 23.37 -18.46 -12.77
CA PRO A 132 22.80 -17.15 -13.07
C PRO A 132 21.55 -17.28 -13.95
N PHE A 133 20.59 -16.39 -13.72
CA PHE A 133 19.38 -16.25 -14.51
C PHE A 133 19.07 -14.77 -14.75
N GLN A 134 18.33 -14.53 -15.84
CA GLN A 134 17.77 -13.23 -16.16
C GLN A 134 16.39 -13.42 -16.79
N TYR A 135 15.52 -12.45 -16.59
CA TYR A 135 14.17 -12.42 -17.14
C TYR A 135 13.68 -10.98 -17.31
N GLU A 136 13.10 -10.67 -18.46
CA GLU A 136 12.48 -9.36 -18.70
C GLU A 136 11.04 -9.36 -18.16
N LEU A 137 10.76 -8.47 -17.20
CA LEU A 137 9.43 -8.34 -16.62
C LEU A 137 8.46 -7.80 -17.68
N PRO A 138 7.20 -8.30 -17.76
CA PRO A 138 6.25 -7.74 -18.69
C PRO A 138 5.93 -6.28 -18.36
N SER A 139 5.75 -5.44 -19.37
CA SER A 139 5.47 -4.01 -19.21
C SER A 139 4.06 -3.70 -18.69
N ASN A 140 3.17 -4.70 -18.64
CA ASN A 140 1.78 -4.55 -18.23
C ASN A 140 1.45 -5.09 -16.84
N ILE A 141 2.45 -5.44 -16.02
CA ILE A 141 2.22 -5.95 -14.67
C ILE A 141 1.90 -4.83 -13.66
N PRO A 142 1.04 -5.08 -12.65
CA PRO A 142 0.72 -4.11 -11.61
C PRO A 142 1.82 -3.93 -10.56
N SER A 143 1.69 -2.90 -9.73
CA SER A 143 2.52 -2.74 -8.53
C SER A 143 2.25 -3.85 -7.52
N SER A 144 3.29 -4.23 -6.77
CA SER A 144 3.15 -5.03 -5.54
C SER A 144 2.21 -4.31 -4.56
N PHE A 145 1.28 -5.05 -3.97
CA PHE A 145 0.30 -4.48 -3.05
C PHE A 145 -0.11 -5.50 -1.99
N ILE A 146 -0.26 -5.06 -0.75
CA ILE A 146 -0.87 -5.86 0.32
C ILE A 146 -2.04 -5.09 0.89
N GLY A 147 -3.22 -5.69 0.79
CA GLY A 147 -4.46 -5.19 1.34
C GLY A 147 -5.12 -6.20 2.28
N LYS A 148 -6.20 -5.75 2.93
CA LYS A 148 -6.90 -6.55 3.93
C LYS A 148 -7.52 -7.85 3.39
N GLN A 149 -7.94 -7.85 2.12
CA GLN A 149 -8.69 -8.96 1.50
C GLN A 149 -7.99 -9.49 0.25
N GLY A 150 -6.74 -9.13 0.03
CA GLY A 150 -6.00 -9.54 -1.15
C GLY A 150 -4.65 -8.87 -1.30
N SER A 151 -3.84 -9.41 -2.19
CA SER A 151 -2.49 -8.96 -2.45
C SER A 151 -2.10 -9.15 -3.92
N VAL A 152 -1.06 -8.42 -4.33
CA VAL A 152 -0.28 -8.62 -5.54
C VAL A 152 1.15 -8.90 -5.11
N THR A 153 1.67 -10.08 -5.43
CA THR A 153 2.98 -10.55 -4.98
C THR A 153 3.82 -11.07 -6.14
N TYR A 154 5.14 -10.91 -6.01
CA TYR A 154 6.13 -11.38 -6.97
C TYR A 154 7.23 -12.14 -6.24
N VAL A 155 7.62 -13.30 -6.79
CA VAL A 155 8.57 -14.21 -6.17
C VAL A 155 9.39 -14.96 -7.20
N VAL A 156 10.66 -15.16 -6.88
CA VAL A 156 11.56 -16.12 -7.56
C VAL A 156 11.64 -17.37 -6.70
N LYS A 157 11.14 -18.48 -7.23
CA LYS A 157 11.15 -19.78 -6.58
C LYS A 157 12.22 -20.67 -7.20
N ALA A 158 13.27 -20.99 -6.45
CA ALA A 158 14.24 -22.00 -6.84
C ALA A 158 13.82 -23.38 -6.32
N THR A 159 14.03 -24.41 -7.13
CA THR A 159 13.72 -25.80 -6.77
C THR A 159 14.85 -26.70 -7.18
N LEU A 160 15.41 -27.41 -6.21
CA LEU A 160 16.43 -28.43 -6.36
C LEU A 160 15.81 -29.81 -6.11
N GLN A 161 15.90 -30.67 -7.13
CA GLN A 161 15.53 -32.08 -6.99
C GLN A 161 16.76 -32.96 -7.18
N GLU A 162 17.20 -33.62 -6.12
CA GLU A 162 18.27 -34.61 -6.17
C GLU A 162 17.78 -35.94 -6.79
N ASP A 163 18.71 -36.68 -7.40
CA ASP A 163 18.50 -37.98 -8.04
C ASP A 163 19.06 -39.12 -7.16
N ARG A 164 18.52 -39.21 -5.94
CA ARG A 164 18.88 -40.20 -4.91
C ARG A 164 17.73 -41.19 -4.61
N GLY A 165 16.92 -41.51 -5.62
CA GLY A 165 15.79 -42.45 -5.53
C GLY A 165 14.41 -41.79 -5.33
N MET A 166 13.34 -42.60 -5.27
CA MET A 166 11.93 -42.13 -5.33
C MET A 166 11.42 -41.34 -4.10
N SER A 167 12.21 -41.15 -3.04
CA SER A 167 11.71 -40.68 -1.73
C SER A 167 12.19 -39.29 -1.30
N ILE A 168 13.00 -38.58 -2.08
CA ILE A 168 13.53 -37.27 -1.66
C ILE A 168 12.64 -36.15 -2.16
N SER A 169 12.05 -35.40 -1.21
CA SER A 169 11.30 -34.19 -1.50
C SER A 169 12.22 -33.13 -2.10
N PRO A 170 11.71 -32.32 -3.06
CA PRO A 170 12.47 -31.20 -3.57
C PRO A 170 12.80 -30.20 -2.46
N ILE A 171 14.01 -29.63 -2.51
CA ILE A 171 14.37 -28.46 -1.70
C ILE A 171 13.90 -27.23 -2.47
N ILE A 172 13.16 -26.36 -1.79
CA ILE A 172 12.52 -25.19 -2.39
C ILE A 172 12.84 -23.97 -1.54
N ILE A 173 13.25 -22.88 -2.19
CA ILE A 173 13.35 -21.56 -1.57
C ILE A 173 12.65 -20.54 -2.47
N SER A 174 12.12 -19.50 -1.85
CA SER A 174 11.38 -18.42 -2.49
C SER A 174 11.98 -17.09 -2.05
N GLU A 175 12.39 -16.27 -3.01
CA GLU A 175 12.88 -14.91 -2.76
C GLU A 175 11.87 -13.90 -3.32
N PRO A 176 11.20 -13.10 -2.47
CA PRO A 176 10.26 -12.09 -2.93
C PRO A 176 10.98 -10.89 -3.54
N PHE A 177 10.34 -10.23 -4.51
CA PHE A 177 10.78 -8.93 -5.01
C PHE A 177 9.60 -7.97 -5.15
N LEU A 178 9.89 -6.67 -5.16
CA LEU A 178 8.87 -5.64 -5.27
C LEU A 178 8.83 -5.09 -6.69
N VAL A 179 7.62 -4.91 -7.22
CA VAL A 179 7.38 -4.19 -8.47
C VAL A 179 6.66 -2.89 -8.14
N LEU A 180 7.16 -1.76 -8.64
CA LEU A 180 6.49 -0.48 -8.57
C LEU A 180 6.14 -0.01 -9.98
N ARG A 181 4.86 -0.02 -10.30
CA ARG A 181 4.31 0.64 -11.47
C ARG A 181 3.93 2.07 -11.10
N HIS A 182 4.66 3.01 -11.69
CA HIS A 182 4.38 4.43 -11.58
C HIS A 182 3.14 4.86 -12.39
N MET A 183 2.20 5.51 -11.72
CA MET A 183 1.04 6.20 -12.29
C MET A 183 1.43 7.65 -12.62
N ASP A 184 1.67 7.90 -13.91
CA ASP A 184 1.94 9.25 -14.42
C ASP A 184 0.68 10.13 -14.34
N ILE A 185 0.72 11.13 -13.47
CA ILE A 185 -0.36 12.10 -13.30
C ILE A 185 -0.24 13.32 -14.21
N SER A 186 0.80 13.42 -15.04
CA SER A 186 1.08 14.60 -15.88
C SER A 186 -0.05 14.91 -16.88
N ASN A 187 -0.81 13.88 -17.29
CA ASN A 187 -1.93 14.03 -18.21
C ASN A 187 -3.25 14.49 -17.54
N GLU A 188 -3.31 14.55 -16.21
CA GLU A 188 -4.53 14.82 -15.44
C GLU A 188 -4.75 16.34 -15.21
N ILE A 189 -4.61 17.13 -16.29
CA ILE A 189 -4.64 18.60 -16.27
C ILE A 189 -5.95 19.14 -15.66
N GLY A 190 -7.07 18.47 -15.89
CA GLY A 190 -8.38 18.84 -15.34
C GLY A 190 -8.47 18.74 -13.81
N LEU A 191 -7.53 18.05 -13.15
CA LEU A 191 -7.47 17.89 -11.70
C LEU A 191 -6.53 18.90 -11.02
N LEU A 192 -5.75 19.67 -11.79
CA LEU A 192 -4.84 20.72 -11.28
C LEU A 192 -5.58 22.01 -10.90
N GLN A 193 -6.83 22.18 -11.35
CA GLN A 193 -7.62 23.37 -11.04
C GLN A 193 -8.26 23.28 -9.64
N PRO A 194 -8.50 24.44 -8.99
CA PRO A 194 -9.24 24.49 -7.74
C PRO A 194 -10.57 23.78 -7.85
N PHE A 195 -10.87 22.96 -6.84
CA PHE A 195 -12.14 22.23 -6.76
C PHE A 195 -12.94 22.75 -5.56
N HIS A 196 -14.23 22.99 -5.78
CA HIS A 196 -15.17 23.47 -4.78
C HIS A 196 -16.41 22.58 -4.76
N CYS A 197 -16.90 22.29 -3.57
CA CYS A 197 -18.19 21.64 -3.38
C CYS A 197 -18.90 22.16 -2.14
N GLU A 198 -20.22 22.03 -2.12
CA GLU A 198 -21.05 22.48 -1.02
C GLU A 198 -22.20 21.52 -0.75
N VAL A 199 -22.66 21.50 0.50
CA VAL A 199 -23.86 20.76 0.89
C VAL A 199 -24.64 21.53 1.94
N SER A 200 -25.96 21.54 1.80
CA SER A 200 -26.87 22.05 2.82
C SER A 200 -27.77 20.92 3.29
N ARG A 201 -27.68 20.56 4.58
CA ARG A 201 -28.54 19.52 5.16
C ARG A 201 -29.49 20.11 6.18
N ARG A 202 -30.78 19.76 6.03
CA ARG A 202 -31.83 20.13 6.99
C ARG A 202 -31.70 19.29 8.25
N GLN A 203 -31.77 19.94 9.40
CA GLN A 203 -31.81 19.32 10.72
C GLN A 203 -33.12 19.68 11.42
N PHE A 204 -33.60 18.75 12.25
CA PHE A 204 -34.88 18.88 12.96
C PHE A 204 -34.61 19.01 14.46
N GLY A 205 -35.17 20.04 15.08
CA GLY A 205 -35.15 20.26 16.52
C GLY A 205 -36.41 19.71 17.21
N ILE A 206 -36.59 20.13 18.46
CA ILE A 206 -37.81 19.85 19.23
C ILE A 206 -38.92 20.81 18.73
N PHE A 207 -40.19 20.42 18.88
CA PHE A 207 -41.37 21.22 18.48
C PHE A 207 -41.43 21.60 16.99
N CYS A 208 -40.97 20.72 16.10
CA CYS A 208 -41.01 20.93 14.64
C CYS A 208 -40.18 22.13 14.13
N ILE A 209 -39.31 22.72 14.95
CA ILE A 209 -38.36 23.74 14.50
C ILE A 209 -37.37 23.07 13.56
N THR A 210 -37.18 23.65 12.37
CA THR A 210 -36.22 23.14 11.39
C THR A 210 -35.27 24.22 10.94
N GLY A 211 -34.08 23.80 10.55
CA GLY A 211 -33.07 24.69 10.00
C GLY A 211 -32.03 23.90 9.22
N LYS A 212 -30.98 24.56 8.74
CA LYS A 212 -29.97 23.92 7.88
C LYS A 212 -28.57 24.18 8.38
N VAL A 213 -27.72 23.16 8.28
CA VAL A 213 -26.27 23.34 8.32
C VAL A 213 -25.78 23.36 6.88
N HIS A 214 -25.10 24.44 6.51
CA HIS A 214 -24.46 24.60 5.20
C HIS A 214 -22.95 24.47 5.36
N VAL A 215 -22.33 23.75 4.44
CA VAL A 215 -20.90 23.48 4.39
C VAL A 215 -20.43 23.78 2.98
N SER A 216 -19.38 24.57 2.87
CA SER A 216 -18.63 24.82 1.64
C SER A 216 -17.18 24.38 1.84
N LEU A 217 -16.66 23.55 0.94
CA LEU A 217 -15.31 22.99 0.97
C LEU A 217 -14.62 23.31 -0.35
N SER A 218 -13.38 23.76 -0.28
CA SER A 218 -12.54 24.01 -1.44
C SER A 218 -11.10 23.55 -1.21
N ILE A 219 -10.49 23.06 -2.28
CA ILE A 219 -9.08 22.65 -2.34
C ILE A 219 -8.44 23.22 -3.60
N ASN A 220 -7.12 23.42 -3.56
CA ASN A 220 -6.34 23.97 -4.67
C ASN A 220 -6.26 23.04 -5.88
N ARG A 221 -6.16 21.72 -5.67
CA ARG A 221 -6.13 20.69 -6.71
C ARG A 221 -6.50 19.31 -6.14
N ARG A 222 -6.89 18.38 -7.01
CA ARG A 222 -7.26 16.99 -6.66
C ARG A 222 -6.15 15.98 -6.91
N VAL A 223 -5.12 16.36 -7.64
CA VAL A 223 -3.98 15.49 -7.98
C VAL A 223 -2.77 15.88 -7.15
N HIS A 224 -2.06 14.90 -6.58
CA HIS A 224 -0.95 15.11 -5.64
C HIS A 224 0.12 14.02 -5.79
N LEU A 225 1.34 14.30 -5.35
CA LEU A 225 2.41 13.33 -5.18
C LEU A 225 2.41 12.81 -3.72
N PRO A 226 2.87 11.58 -3.46
CA PRO A 226 3.20 11.15 -2.10
C PRO A 226 4.13 12.14 -1.41
N GLY A 227 3.82 12.51 -0.16
CA GLY A 227 4.60 13.51 0.60
C GLY A 227 4.08 14.95 0.47
N GLU A 228 3.21 15.26 -0.49
CA GLU A 228 2.66 16.62 -0.66
C GLU A 228 1.58 16.98 0.35
N ASP A 229 1.27 18.28 0.40
CA ASP A 229 0.23 18.83 1.25
C ASP A 229 -1.03 19.19 0.45
N ILE A 230 -2.18 18.82 1.00
CA ILE A 230 -3.48 19.31 0.58
C ILE A 230 -3.83 20.53 1.43
N PHE A 231 -4.18 21.64 0.77
CA PHE A 231 -4.63 22.86 1.45
C PHE A 231 -6.14 23.03 1.32
N LEU A 232 -6.80 23.12 2.47
CA LEU A 232 -8.26 23.13 2.62
C LEU A 232 -8.75 24.54 3.01
N THR A 233 -9.81 25.00 2.35
CA THR A 233 -10.61 26.14 2.83
C THR A 233 -12.04 25.69 3.01
N VAL A 234 -12.56 25.86 4.23
CA VAL A 234 -13.89 25.38 4.62
C VAL A 234 -14.68 26.51 5.26
N GLU A 235 -15.95 26.63 4.90
CA GLU A 235 -16.91 27.50 5.56
C GLU A 235 -18.12 26.68 6.00
N VAL A 236 -18.42 26.72 7.30
CA VAL A 236 -19.59 26.06 7.88
C VAL A 236 -20.47 27.12 8.52
N SER A 237 -21.76 27.10 8.23
CA SER A 237 -22.76 27.93 8.89
C SER A 237 -23.89 27.08 9.44
N ASN A 238 -24.20 27.22 10.73
CA ASN A 238 -25.25 26.48 11.40
C ASN A 238 -26.50 27.34 11.58
N ASN A 239 -27.43 27.26 10.65
CA ASN A 239 -28.75 27.86 10.78
C ASN A 239 -29.77 26.82 11.23
N SER A 240 -29.37 25.90 12.10
CA SER A 240 -30.18 24.79 12.57
C SER A 240 -30.33 24.79 14.09
N PRO A 241 -31.40 24.19 14.64
CA PRO A 241 -31.61 24.14 16.09
C PRO A 241 -30.70 23.13 16.81
N ARG A 242 -29.79 22.46 16.09
CA ARG A 242 -28.85 21.47 16.63
C ARG A 242 -27.48 22.09 16.82
N ILE A 243 -26.73 21.59 17.80
CA ILE A 243 -25.34 21.97 18.04
C ILE A 243 -24.44 21.16 17.11
N VAL A 244 -23.54 21.82 16.40
CA VAL A 244 -22.42 21.14 15.73
C VAL A 244 -21.31 20.97 16.77
N LYS A 245 -20.80 19.74 16.92
CA LYS A 245 -19.81 19.38 17.97
C LYS A 245 -18.37 19.43 17.48
N ALA A 246 -18.14 19.04 16.23
CA ALA A 246 -16.80 18.94 15.67
C ALA A 246 -16.82 18.99 14.15
N LEU A 247 -15.69 19.41 13.60
CA LEU A 247 -15.37 19.38 12.18
C LEU A 247 -14.16 18.46 11.98
N GLN A 248 -14.19 17.60 10.96
CA GLN A 248 -13.07 16.71 10.66
C GLN A 248 -12.82 16.64 9.15
N ALA A 249 -11.57 16.85 8.73
CA ALA A 249 -11.08 16.46 7.41
C ALA A 249 -10.24 15.18 7.53
N SER A 250 -10.43 14.23 6.62
CA SER A 250 -9.73 12.96 6.58
C SER A 250 -9.30 12.63 5.16
N ILE A 251 -8.07 12.18 4.97
CA ILE A 251 -7.65 11.47 3.75
C ILE A 251 -7.89 9.99 3.99
N LEU A 252 -8.65 9.36 3.11
CA LEU A 252 -8.93 7.93 3.14
C LEU A 252 -8.34 7.26 1.90
N MET A 253 -7.63 6.16 2.10
CA MET A 253 -7.29 5.21 1.04
C MET A 253 -8.40 4.17 0.98
N VAL A 254 -8.99 3.94 -0.18
CA VAL A 254 -10.03 2.95 -0.42
C VAL A 254 -9.48 1.86 -1.31
N SER A 255 -9.27 0.68 -0.74
CA SER A 255 -8.90 -0.53 -1.46
C SER A 255 -10.15 -1.31 -1.82
N ARG A 256 -10.39 -1.53 -3.11
CA ARG A 256 -11.52 -2.30 -3.62
C ARG A 256 -11.02 -3.67 -4.07
N PHE A 257 -11.70 -4.72 -3.63
CA PHE A 257 -11.42 -6.12 -3.97
C PHE A 257 -12.64 -6.69 -4.68
N SER A 258 -12.47 -7.36 -5.82
CA SER A 258 -13.55 -7.84 -6.69
C SER A 258 -13.44 -9.34 -6.92
N ALA A 259 -14.53 -10.08 -6.75
CA ALA A 259 -14.61 -11.53 -6.95
C ALA A 259 -16.06 -11.96 -7.21
N LYS A 260 -16.27 -12.91 -8.13
CA LYS A 260 -17.60 -13.43 -8.50
C LYS A 260 -18.67 -12.33 -8.72
N HIS A 261 -18.30 -11.25 -9.41
CA HIS A 261 -19.15 -10.06 -9.65
C HIS A 261 -19.58 -9.28 -8.40
N GLN A 262 -19.06 -9.62 -7.22
CA GLN A 262 -19.17 -8.81 -6.02
C GLN A 262 -17.89 -8.00 -5.80
N ALA A 263 -18.02 -6.89 -5.07
CA ALA A 263 -16.88 -6.09 -4.65
C ALA A 263 -17.01 -5.71 -3.18
N LEU A 264 -15.89 -5.79 -2.47
CA LEU A 264 -15.75 -5.35 -1.09
C LEU A 264 -14.73 -4.21 -1.06
N SER A 265 -15.05 -3.13 -0.35
CA SER A 265 -14.15 -1.99 -0.21
C SER A 265 -13.74 -1.82 1.24
N HIS A 266 -12.46 -1.54 1.45
CA HIS A 266 -11.91 -1.22 2.76
C HIS A 266 -11.31 0.17 2.74
N SER A 267 -11.79 1.04 3.62
CA SER A 267 -11.26 2.39 3.81
C SER A 267 -10.25 2.40 4.95
N GLN A 268 -9.04 2.88 4.67
CA GLN A 268 -7.98 3.08 5.64
C GLN A 268 -7.75 4.58 5.85
N LEU A 269 -7.65 5.00 7.11
CA LEU A 269 -7.36 6.39 7.43
C LEU A 269 -5.88 6.69 7.18
N VAL A 270 -5.60 7.58 6.22
CA VAL A 270 -4.23 8.00 5.88
C VAL A 270 -3.80 9.16 6.77
N ASN A 271 -4.64 10.19 6.86
CA ASN A 271 -4.40 11.35 7.72
C ASN A 271 -5.73 11.98 8.13
N LYS A 272 -5.77 12.70 9.27
CA LYS A 272 -6.93 13.50 9.67
C LYS A 272 -6.53 14.78 10.39
N LYS A 273 -7.39 15.79 10.26
CA LYS A 273 -7.43 16.98 11.11
C LYS A 273 -8.82 17.09 11.72
N ARG A 274 -8.89 17.21 13.05
CA ARG A 274 -10.14 17.42 13.80
C ARG A 274 -10.09 18.77 14.52
N ASP A 275 -11.21 19.48 14.52
CA ASP A 275 -11.47 20.72 15.26
C ASP A 275 -12.71 20.46 16.12
N GLU A 276 -12.49 20.27 17.43
CA GLU A 276 -13.57 20.13 18.40
C GLU A 276 -14.06 21.52 18.77
N TRP A 277 -15.26 21.85 18.33
CA TRP A 277 -15.82 23.18 18.50
C TRP A 277 -17.34 23.10 18.51
N GLU A 278 -17.93 23.56 19.61
CA GLU A 278 -19.38 23.67 19.72
C GLU A 278 -19.85 24.93 19.00
N MET A 279 -20.72 24.75 18.01
CA MET A 279 -21.30 25.83 17.23
C MET A 279 -22.83 25.77 17.31
N SER A 280 -23.39 26.79 17.93
CA SER A 280 -24.82 26.99 18.16
C SER A 280 -25.55 27.53 16.92
N ILE A 281 -26.86 27.72 17.04
CA ILE A 281 -27.68 28.30 15.97
C ILE A 281 -27.23 29.73 15.64
N GLY A 282 -27.15 30.05 14.35
CA GLY A 282 -26.72 31.35 13.82
C GLY A 282 -25.20 31.54 13.76
N GLU A 283 -24.42 30.59 14.30
CA GLU A 283 -22.96 30.68 14.30
C GLU A 283 -22.33 30.04 13.05
N GLY A 284 -21.08 30.41 12.80
CA GLY A 284 -20.28 29.87 11.69
C GLY A 284 -18.85 29.60 12.10
N ARG A 285 -18.20 28.68 11.39
CA ARG A 285 -16.80 28.31 11.58
C ARG A 285 -16.10 28.28 10.23
N ARG A 286 -14.90 28.85 10.16
CA ARG A 286 -14.11 28.94 8.93
C ARG A 286 -12.71 28.38 9.14
N TRP A 287 -12.30 27.51 8.23
CA TRP A 287 -10.91 27.08 8.04
C TRP A 287 -10.33 27.79 6.82
N ARG A 288 -9.14 28.37 6.96
CA ARG A 288 -8.42 29.01 5.86
C ARG A 288 -7.06 28.35 5.70
N ASN A 289 -6.78 27.82 4.51
CA ASN A 289 -5.50 27.22 4.16
C ASN A 289 -5.02 26.17 5.19
N VAL A 290 -5.93 25.33 5.67
CA VAL A 290 -5.58 24.26 6.62
C VAL A 290 -4.85 23.16 5.87
N ARG A 291 -3.65 22.83 6.35
CA ARG A 291 -2.76 21.82 5.78
C ARG A 291 -3.16 20.41 6.22
N LEU A 292 -3.20 19.48 5.27
CA LEU A 292 -3.34 18.04 5.51
C LEU A 292 -2.37 17.28 4.61
N THR A 293 -1.36 16.64 5.21
CA THR A 293 -0.22 16.03 4.50
C THR A 293 -0.52 14.61 4.05
N ILE A 294 -0.10 14.26 2.83
CA ILE A 294 -0.09 12.90 2.31
C ILE A 294 1.25 12.26 2.73
N PRO A 295 1.27 11.13 3.44
CA PRO A 295 2.53 10.46 3.78
C PRO A 295 3.28 9.99 2.52
N PRO A 296 4.62 9.97 2.52
CA PRO A 296 5.42 9.60 1.35
C PRO A 296 5.41 8.10 1.03
N TYR A 297 4.89 7.27 1.94
CA TYR A 297 4.88 5.81 1.83
C TYR A 297 3.51 5.24 1.41
N VAL A 298 2.57 6.09 0.99
CA VAL A 298 1.27 5.63 0.52
C VAL A 298 1.39 5.03 -0.88
N PRO A 299 0.66 3.94 -1.19
CA PRO A 299 0.60 3.43 -2.54
C PRO A 299 0.06 4.47 -3.53
N GLU A 300 0.52 4.41 -4.77
CA GLU A 300 -0.08 5.21 -5.83
C GLU A 300 -1.54 4.77 -6.10
N SER A 301 -2.34 5.68 -6.65
CA SER A 301 -3.73 5.40 -7.03
C SER A 301 -3.75 4.55 -8.28
N ARG A 302 -4.86 3.84 -8.49
CA ARG A 302 -5.10 2.92 -9.61
C ARG A 302 -4.06 1.81 -9.62
N LEU A 303 -4.48 0.60 -9.28
CA LEU A 303 -3.59 -0.56 -9.35
C LEU A 303 -3.54 -1.09 -10.79
N ASP A 304 -3.09 -0.25 -11.72
CA ASP A 304 -3.16 -0.49 -13.16
C ASP A 304 -2.50 -1.82 -13.56
N GLY A 305 -3.26 -2.67 -14.25
CA GLY A 305 -2.85 -4.04 -14.60
C GLY A 305 -3.40 -5.13 -13.67
N CYS A 306 -4.17 -4.78 -12.64
CA CYS A 306 -4.93 -5.72 -11.81
C CYS A 306 -6.44 -5.47 -11.97
N ASP A 307 -7.23 -6.47 -12.35
CA ASP A 307 -8.69 -6.29 -12.52
C ASP A 307 -9.46 -6.58 -11.21
N ILE A 308 -8.88 -7.39 -10.31
CA ILE A 308 -9.51 -7.80 -9.06
C ILE A 308 -9.19 -6.90 -7.86
N ILE A 309 -8.22 -6.00 -7.94
CA ILE A 309 -7.86 -5.05 -6.87
C ILE A 309 -7.69 -3.65 -7.46
N ASP A 310 -8.26 -2.63 -6.79
CA ASP A 310 -8.07 -1.23 -7.16
C ASP A 310 -7.84 -0.34 -5.92
N ILE A 311 -7.10 0.75 -6.08
CA ILE A 311 -6.74 1.70 -5.02
C ILE A 311 -7.19 3.09 -5.43
N SER A 312 -7.98 3.73 -4.57
CA SER A 312 -8.43 5.12 -4.77
C SER A 312 -8.31 5.92 -3.48
N TYR A 313 -8.31 7.25 -3.59
CA TYR A 313 -8.23 8.13 -2.45
C TYR A 313 -9.38 9.12 -2.42
N SER A 314 -9.80 9.50 -1.21
CA SER A 314 -10.77 10.57 -1.01
C SER A 314 -10.36 11.50 0.13
N LEU A 315 -10.69 12.77 -0.03
CA LEU A 315 -10.74 13.75 1.04
C LEU A 315 -12.17 13.84 1.55
N ASP A 316 -12.39 13.34 2.75
CA ASP A 316 -13.68 13.34 3.42
C ASP A 316 -13.74 14.46 4.46
N PHE A 317 -14.71 15.37 4.30
CA PHE A 317 -15.02 16.38 5.30
C PHE A 317 -16.33 16.05 6.01
N THR A 318 -16.26 15.93 7.34
CA THR A 318 -17.37 15.50 8.20
C THR A 318 -17.70 16.57 9.22
N VAL A 319 -18.98 16.91 9.33
CA VAL A 319 -19.54 17.75 10.39
C VAL A 319 -20.34 16.89 11.34
N GLU A 320 -19.90 16.80 12.59
CA GLU A 320 -20.59 16.07 13.65
C GLU A 320 -21.68 16.96 14.25
N VAL A 321 -22.93 16.51 14.14
CA VAL A 321 -24.10 17.24 14.65
C VAL A 321 -24.68 16.45 15.80
N ASP A 322 -25.02 17.15 16.89
CA ASP A 322 -25.61 16.52 18.06
C ASP A 322 -26.93 15.81 17.72
N ASN A 323 -27.07 14.57 18.19
CA ASN A 323 -28.28 13.76 18.05
C ASN A 323 -28.78 13.65 16.59
N ALA A 324 -27.88 13.72 15.62
CA ALA A 324 -28.19 13.66 14.19
C ALA A 324 -27.10 12.91 13.42
N LYS A 325 -27.43 12.45 12.22
CA LYS A 325 -26.43 11.83 11.33
C LYS A 325 -25.40 12.90 10.91
N PRO A 326 -24.10 12.56 10.88
CA PRO A 326 -23.08 13.50 10.46
C PRO A 326 -23.28 13.89 8.99
N ILE A 327 -22.94 15.15 8.68
CA ILE A 327 -22.97 15.66 7.32
C ILE A 327 -21.61 15.38 6.70
N ARG A 328 -21.56 14.78 5.51
CA ARG A 328 -20.33 14.41 4.84
C ARG A 328 -20.25 15.01 3.43
N LEU A 329 -19.07 15.50 3.08
CA LEU A 329 -18.62 15.81 1.74
C LEU A 329 -17.43 14.91 1.43
N SER A 330 -17.31 14.43 0.21
CA SER A 330 -16.16 13.63 -0.22
C SER A 330 -15.68 14.16 -1.57
N ILE A 331 -14.37 14.40 -1.67
CA ILE A 331 -13.71 14.82 -2.90
C ILE A 331 -12.76 13.69 -3.31
N PRO A 332 -12.91 13.11 -4.51
CA PRO A 332 -11.95 12.13 -5.01
C PRO A 332 -10.58 12.79 -5.22
N LEU A 333 -9.54 12.10 -4.79
CA LEU A 333 -8.14 12.49 -4.96
C LEU A 333 -7.44 11.48 -5.88
N LEU A 334 -6.39 11.97 -6.55
CA LEU A 334 -5.50 11.15 -7.34
C LEU A 334 -4.07 11.37 -6.85
N ILE A 335 -3.37 10.28 -6.50
CA ILE A 335 -2.02 10.29 -5.94
C ILE A 335 -1.13 9.43 -6.84
N GLY A 336 -0.09 10.01 -7.46
CA GLY A 336 0.83 9.28 -8.36
C GLY A 336 2.18 9.99 -8.46
N THR A 337 2.90 9.81 -9.58
CA THR A 337 4.19 10.46 -9.86
C THR A 337 4.08 11.50 -10.96
N ASP A 338 4.88 12.57 -10.89
CA ASP A 338 5.11 13.45 -12.02
C ASP A 338 6.20 12.85 -12.90
N GLY A 339 6.01 12.80 -14.21
CA GLY A 339 6.98 12.22 -15.14
C GLY A 339 8.38 12.87 -15.11
N ILE A 340 8.57 13.93 -14.31
CA ILE A 340 9.82 14.65 -14.07
C ILE A 340 10.82 13.77 -13.28
N ASP A 341 10.35 12.95 -12.33
CA ASP A 341 11.22 12.02 -11.61
C ASP A 341 11.87 11.01 -12.56
N LYS A 342 11.17 10.63 -13.65
CA LYS A 342 11.73 9.76 -14.69
C LYS A 342 12.81 10.45 -15.51
N GLU A 343 12.70 11.75 -15.80
CA GLU A 343 13.77 12.49 -16.49
C GLU A 343 14.99 12.70 -15.57
N LEU A 344 14.77 12.97 -14.28
CA LEU A 344 15.85 13.18 -13.31
C LEU A 344 16.57 11.88 -12.91
N GLN A 345 15.86 10.74 -12.83
CA GLN A 345 16.46 9.43 -12.56
C GLN A 345 17.19 8.84 -13.78
N ASN A 346 16.77 9.20 -15.01
CA ASN A 346 17.48 8.83 -16.24
C ASN A 346 18.70 9.71 -16.55
N LEU A 347 18.91 10.80 -15.81
CA LEU A 347 20.15 11.57 -15.89
C LEU A 347 21.25 10.86 -15.10
N HIS A 348 22.09 10.11 -15.81
CA HIS A 348 23.34 9.57 -15.29
C HIS A 348 24.13 10.66 -14.52
N PRO A 349 24.76 10.36 -13.36
CA PRO A 349 25.43 11.35 -12.49
C PRO A 349 26.50 12.21 -13.18
N SER A 350 26.93 11.85 -14.38
CA SER A 350 27.92 12.59 -15.17
C SER A 350 27.42 13.89 -15.80
N HIS A 351 26.10 14.15 -15.85
CA HIS A 351 25.57 15.42 -16.42
C HIS A 351 25.32 16.52 -15.39
N LEU A 352 25.36 16.22 -14.09
CA LEU A 352 25.21 17.25 -13.04
C LEU A 352 26.44 18.16 -12.92
N GLN A 353 27.59 17.74 -13.46
CA GLN A 353 28.82 18.54 -13.48
C GLN A 353 28.80 19.60 -14.60
N GLU A 354 28.24 19.29 -15.78
CA GLU A 354 28.24 20.21 -16.94
C GLU A 354 27.25 21.37 -16.78
N VAL A 355 26.15 21.20 -16.06
CA VAL A 355 25.16 22.27 -15.83
C VAL A 355 25.64 23.31 -14.82
N GLN A 356 26.60 22.98 -13.96
CA GLN A 356 27.19 23.94 -13.02
C GLN A 356 28.28 24.81 -13.67
N ASP A 357 29.00 24.29 -14.67
CA ASP A 357 30.09 25.02 -15.33
C ASP A 357 29.60 25.99 -16.44
N GLU A 358 28.46 25.74 -17.09
CA GLU A 358 27.91 26.65 -18.10
C GLU A 358 27.36 27.98 -17.53
N LYS A 359 27.11 28.08 -16.21
CA LYS A 359 26.65 29.32 -15.57
C LYS A 359 27.77 30.28 -15.13
N ILE A 360 29.05 29.90 -15.25
CA ILE A 360 30.18 30.73 -14.79
C ILE A 360 30.82 31.55 -15.94
N GLN A 361 30.45 31.34 -17.21
CA GLN A 361 31.13 31.95 -18.37
C GLN A 361 30.31 32.91 -19.25
N ARG A 362 29.36 33.66 -18.67
CA ARG A 362 28.79 34.83 -19.39
C ARG A 362 28.93 36.12 -18.57
N PRO A 363 29.90 37.01 -18.87
CA PRO A 363 29.91 38.34 -18.32
C PRO A 363 28.77 39.16 -18.95
N LEU A 364 27.93 39.78 -18.12
CA LEU A 364 26.98 40.81 -18.53
C LEU A 364 27.77 42.03 -19.03
N MET A 365 27.78 42.25 -20.35
CA MET A 365 28.23 43.51 -20.94
C MET A 365 27.23 44.62 -20.61
N TYR A 366 27.50 45.39 -19.55
CA TYR A 366 26.78 46.63 -19.26
C TYR A 366 27.47 47.80 -19.97
N ARG A 367 26.72 48.52 -20.82
CA ARG A 367 27.17 49.68 -21.58
C ARG A 367 26.96 50.94 -20.72
N PRO A 368 28.00 51.72 -20.34
CA PRO A 368 27.81 52.89 -19.50
C PRO A 368 27.30 54.09 -20.31
N THR A 369 26.37 54.85 -19.75
CA THR A 369 26.11 56.24 -20.15
C THR A 369 26.86 57.16 -19.22
N ASP A 370 27.60 58.10 -19.81
CA ASP A 370 28.38 59.13 -19.12
C ASP A 370 27.50 60.04 -18.24
N LYS A 371 27.95 60.28 -17.01
CA LYS A 371 28.04 61.62 -16.41
C LYS A 371 28.93 61.61 -15.15
N ARG A 372 29.81 62.61 -15.11
CA ARG A 372 30.85 62.89 -14.11
C ARG A 372 30.26 63.41 -12.80
N GLU A 373 30.79 63.00 -11.64
CA GLU A 373 31.69 63.79 -10.77
C GLU A 373 31.94 63.13 -9.39
N ASN A 374 33.23 63.09 -9.04
CA ASN A 374 33.86 63.28 -7.72
C ASN A 374 33.49 62.44 -6.49
N GLY A 375 34.54 61.82 -5.91
CA GLY A 375 34.71 61.76 -4.45
C GLY A 375 35.10 60.41 -3.83
N HIS A 376 36.42 60.21 -3.65
CA HIS A 376 37.13 59.48 -2.58
C HIS A 376 36.34 58.58 -1.60
N VAL A 377 36.82 57.35 -1.36
CA VAL A 377 37.56 56.87 -0.16
C VAL A 377 37.73 55.34 -0.21
N ARG A 378 38.91 54.85 0.20
CA ARG A 378 39.32 53.44 0.31
C ARG A 378 38.81 52.79 1.60
N SER A 379 38.39 51.51 1.54
CA SER A 379 38.63 50.51 2.60
C SER A 379 38.36 49.07 2.12
N ARG A 380 39.17 48.13 2.63
CA ARG A 380 39.17 46.67 2.36
C ARG A 380 37.97 45.96 3.01
N PRO A 381 37.52 44.78 2.52
CA PRO A 381 36.59 43.94 3.25
C PRO A 381 37.32 42.98 4.23
N PRO A 382 36.66 42.50 5.30
CA PRO A 382 37.20 41.47 6.20
C PRO A 382 36.92 40.04 5.69
N ARG A 383 37.67 39.08 6.25
CA ARG A 383 37.65 37.64 5.97
C ARG A 383 36.39 36.96 6.52
N ASP A 384 35.94 35.93 5.80
CA ASP A 384 34.89 35.00 6.20
C ASP A 384 35.33 34.09 7.37
N GLU A 385 34.47 33.92 8.37
CA GLU A 385 34.55 32.85 9.37
C GLU A 385 33.58 31.73 8.96
N GLU A 386 34.13 30.53 8.78
CA GLU A 386 33.44 29.29 8.41
C GLU A 386 32.90 28.63 9.70
N VAL A 387 31.58 28.42 9.79
CA VAL A 387 30.91 27.74 10.91
C VAL A 387 30.51 26.34 10.47
N ASP A 388 31.19 25.33 11.04
CA ASP A 388 30.87 23.91 10.89
C ASP A 388 29.51 23.56 11.53
N LEU A 389 28.58 23.00 10.76
CA LEU A 389 27.33 22.43 11.25
C LEU A 389 27.43 20.89 11.28
N PRO A 390 26.94 20.21 12.34
CA PRO A 390 27.00 18.75 12.43
C PRO A 390 25.99 18.08 11.48
N PRO A 391 26.25 16.83 11.04
CA PRO A 391 25.40 16.13 10.08
C PRO A 391 24.04 15.74 10.69
N PRO A 392 22.97 15.65 9.86
CA PRO A 392 21.63 15.31 10.34
C PRO A 392 21.53 13.83 10.75
N PRO A 393 20.61 13.49 11.69
CA PRO A 393 20.48 12.13 12.19
C PRO A 393 19.86 11.19 11.14
N ARG A 394 20.46 10.00 11.01
CA ARG A 394 19.96 8.90 10.17
C ARG A 394 18.52 8.56 10.53
N ARG A 395 17.61 8.67 9.56
CA ARG A 395 16.21 8.23 9.68
C ARG A 395 16.17 6.71 9.83
N ARG A 396 15.59 6.26 10.94
CA ARG A 396 15.18 4.87 11.15
C ARG A 396 13.70 4.80 10.74
N GLY A 397 13.37 4.12 9.66
CA GLY A 397 11.98 3.99 9.22
C GLY A 397 11.83 3.36 7.83
N SER A 398 11.75 2.03 7.79
CA SER A 398 11.24 1.21 6.66
C SER A 398 11.21 -0.30 6.98
N GLN A 399 11.80 -0.76 8.10
CA GLN A 399 11.94 -2.19 8.36
C GLN A 399 10.62 -2.96 8.60
N GLU A 400 9.59 -2.32 9.16
CA GLU A 400 8.39 -3.05 9.63
C GLU A 400 7.49 -3.53 8.47
N SER A 401 7.38 -2.78 7.38
CA SER A 401 6.58 -3.15 6.21
C SER A 401 7.28 -4.18 5.32
N ILE A 402 8.61 -4.07 5.16
CA ILE A 402 9.42 -5.01 4.37
C ILE A 402 9.52 -6.36 5.08
N ASN A 403 9.70 -6.38 6.40
CA ASN A 403 9.69 -7.64 7.16
C ASN A 403 8.32 -8.31 7.06
N SER A 404 7.22 -7.56 7.13
CA SER A 404 5.88 -8.13 6.92
C SER A 404 5.67 -8.72 5.52
N LEU A 405 6.27 -8.13 4.48
CA LEU A 405 6.26 -8.65 3.10
C LEU A 405 7.09 -9.94 2.98
N LYS A 406 8.29 -9.95 3.56
CA LYS A 406 9.17 -11.12 3.62
C LYS A 406 8.53 -12.27 4.40
N ASP A 407 7.86 -11.98 5.52
CA ASP A 407 7.20 -12.99 6.35
C ASP A 407 5.93 -13.58 5.69
N ILE A 408 5.20 -12.81 4.89
CA ILE A 408 4.03 -13.32 4.13
C ILE A 408 4.51 -14.18 2.95
N ALA A 409 5.50 -13.71 2.19
CA ALA A 409 6.09 -14.49 1.10
C ALA A 409 6.76 -15.80 1.58
N MET A 410 7.30 -15.81 2.81
CA MET A 410 7.87 -17.01 3.43
C MET A 410 6.84 -17.95 4.06
N ASN A 411 5.65 -17.47 4.46
CA ASN A 411 4.62 -18.31 5.10
C ASN A 411 3.58 -18.87 4.11
N ASP A 412 3.48 -18.34 2.89
CA ASP A 412 2.48 -18.79 1.91
C ASP A 412 2.95 -20.01 1.09
N PHE A 413 3.30 -21.12 1.77
CA PHE A 413 3.26 -22.46 1.19
C PHE A 413 3.00 -23.54 2.25
N GLU A 414 1.97 -23.37 3.06
CA GLU A 414 1.24 -24.50 3.63
C GLU A 414 -0.24 -24.11 3.74
N TYR A 415 -1.02 -24.56 2.76
CA TYR A 415 -2.48 -24.40 2.77
C TYR A 415 -3.04 -25.33 3.85
N ASP A 416 -3.13 -24.83 5.09
CA ASP A 416 -3.81 -25.53 6.18
C ASP A 416 -5.18 -24.88 6.45
N GLU A 417 -6.21 -25.73 6.41
CA GLU A 417 -7.62 -25.38 6.24
C GLU A 417 -8.30 -24.88 7.53
N LYS A 418 -7.54 -24.53 8.57
CA LYS A 418 -8.10 -24.25 9.90
C LYS A 418 -7.34 -23.15 10.62
N LYS A 419 -7.86 -21.93 10.55
CA LYS A 419 -7.96 -20.97 11.66
C LYS A 419 -8.42 -19.62 11.11
N PHE A 420 -9.61 -19.17 11.49
CA PHE A 420 -9.86 -17.79 11.92
C PHE A 420 -11.21 -17.76 12.66
N HIS A 421 -11.16 -17.88 13.98
CA HIS A 421 -12.23 -17.46 14.86
C HIS A 421 -11.68 -16.37 15.79
N ALA A 422 -12.08 -15.12 15.56
CA ALA A 422 -12.31 -14.08 16.58
C ALA A 422 -13.03 -12.88 15.93
N PRO A 423 -13.94 -12.19 16.63
CA PRO A 423 -14.93 -11.31 16.02
C PRO A 423 -14.42 -9.87 15.83
N LEU A 424 -14.86 -9.22 14.75
CA LEU A 424 -14.65 -7.78 14.51
C LEU A 424 -15.96 -7.00 14.71
N GLN A 425 -15.86 -5.90 15.47
CA GLN A 425 -16.88 -4.85 15.54
C GLN A 425 -16.88 -3.95 14.28
N GLU A 426 -18.02 -3.30 14.10
CA GLU A 426 -18.65 -2.78 12.89
C GLU A 426 -17.95 -1.64 12.13
N GLY A 427 -18.30 -1.53 10.83
CA GLY A 427 -18.11 -0.32 10.01
C GLY A 427 -18.15 -0.55 8.49
N GLU A 428 -19.20 -1.17 7.94
CA GLU A 428 -19.35 -1.35 6.48
C GLU A 428 -20.30 -0.30 5.89
N THR A 429 -19.83 0.44 4.87
CA THR A 429 -20.70 1.30 4.04
C THR A 429 -20.81 0.67 2.66
N LYS A 430 -21.99 0.12 2.33
CA LYS A 430 -22.31 -0.37 0.98
C LYS A 430 -22.54 0.84 0.06
N VAL A 431 -21.82 0.92 -1.05
CA VAL A 431 -22.08 1.87 -2.14
C VAL A 431 -22.68 1.11 -3.31
N ASN A 432 -23.91 1.45 -3.69
CA ASN A 432 -24.56 0.91 -4.90
C ASN A 432 -23.98 1.57 -6.17
N PRO A 433 -23.81 0.84 -7.27
CA PRO A 433 -23.27 1.40 -8.51
C PRO A 433 -24.28 2.30 -9.23
N VAL A 434 -23.80 3.47 -9.65
CA VAL A 434 -24.49 4.38 -10.58
C VAL A 434 -24.29 3.86 -11.99
N TYR A 435 -25.38 3.52 -12.68
CA TYR A 435 -25.38 3.17 -14.10
C TYR A 435 -25.04 4.40 -14.96
N LYS A 436 -24.04 4.26 -15.84
CA LYS A 436 -23.91 5.03 -17.08
C LYS A 436 -24.72 4.30 -18.16
N HIS A 437 -25.50 5.01 -18.96
CA HIS A 437 -25.53 4.88 -20.42
C HIS A 437 -26.33 6.01 -21.08
N SER A 438 -25.77 6.54 -22.17
CA SER A 438 -26.32 7.55 -23.06
C SER A 438 -26.80 6.92 -24.38
N ALA A 439 -28.01 7.34 -24.79
CA ALA A 439 -28.53 7.65 -26.13
C ALA A 439 -28.42 6.68 -27.34
N HIS A 440 -29.61 6.37 -27.92
CA HIS A 440 -30.05 6.28 -29.33
C HIS A 440 -31.16 5.20 -29.41
N GLU A 441 -32.30 5.26 -30.12
CA GLU A 441 -33.00 6.22 -30.97
C GLU A 441 -34.46 5.70 -31.20
N ARG A 442 -35.43 6.61 -31.41
CA ARG A 442 -36.71 6.54 -32.17
C ARG A 442 -37.73 5.36 -31.98
N ARG A 443 -38.85 5.67 -31.30
CA ARG A 443 -40.32 5.62 -31.64
C ARG A 443 -40.89 4.54 -32.63
N PRO A 444 -42.23 4.30 -32.65
CA PRO A 444 -43.23 4.15 -31.57
C PRO A 444 -44.27 3.01 -31.84
N SER A 445 -45.25 2.85 -30.92
CA SER A 445 -46.70 2.71 -31.20
C SER A 445 -47.46 1.43 -30.76
N TRP A 446 -48.68 1.68 -30.22
CA TRP A 446 -49.86 0.83 -29.92
C TRP A 446 -49.69 -0.30 -28.87
N GLY A 447 -50.62 -0.58 -27.96
CA GLY A 447 -51.99 -0.12 -27.75
C GLY A 447 -52.57 -0.67 -26.43
N THR A 448 -53.63 -0.02 -26.00
CA THR A 448 -54.56 -0.29 -24.89
C THR A 448 -55.21 -1.68 -24.94
N TRP A 449 -55.43 -2.34 -23.79
CA TRP A 449 -56.60 -3.18 -23.36
C TRP A 449 -56.40 -3.47 -21.85
N VAL A 450 -57.13 -2.88 -20.89
CA VAL A 450 -58.49 -3.17 -20.37
C VAL A 450 -58.67 -4.56 -19.74
N SER A 451 -58.87 -4.53 -18.41
CA SER A 451 -59.77 -5.34 -17.56
C SER A 451 -59.58 -6.86 -17.44
N THR A 452 -59.37 -7.35 -16.22
CA THR A 452 -60.47 -7.84 -15.36
C THR A 452 -59.99 -8.21 -13.96
N LYS A 453 -60.78 -7.80 -12.96
CA LYS A 453 -60.81 -8.34 -11.59
C LYS A 453 -61.26 -9.79 -11.62
N THR A 454 -60.66 -10.66 -10.81
CA THR A 454 -61.41 -11.70 -10.10
C THR A 454 -60.71 -12.02 -8.79
N GLU A 455 -61.41 -11.79 -7.68
CA GLU A 455 -61.09 -12.27 -6.33
C GLU A 455 -61.19 -13.80 -6.29
N PHE A 456 -60.34 -14.48 -5.52
CA PHE A 456 -60.80 -15.59 -4.70
C PHE A 456 -59.93 -15.75 -3.45
N THR A 457 -60.66 -15.78 -2.34
CA THR A 457 -60.31 -15.90 -0.94
C THR A 457 -59.83 -17.32 -0.60
N LYS A 458 -58.82 -17.49 0.26
CA LYS A 458 -58.95 -18.06 1.63
C LYS A 458 -57.62 -18.50 2.24
N LEU A 459 -57.52 -18.10 3.52
CA LEU A 459 -56.73 -18.61 4.65
C LEU A 459 -55.25 -18.22 4.70
#